data_AF-A0A084FXJ3-F1
#
_entry.id   AF-A0A084FXJ3-F1
#
_cell.length_a   1.000
_cell.length_b   1.000
_cell.length_c   1.000
_cell.angle_alpha   90.00
_cell.angle_beta   90.00
_cell.angle_gamma   90.00
#
_symmetry.space_group_name_H-M   'P 1'
#
loop_
_entity.id
_entity.type
_entity.pdbx_description
1 polymer ?
#
loop_
_entity_poly.entity_id
_entity_poly.type
_entity_poly.pdbx_seq_one_letter_code
_entity_poly.pdbx_strand_id
1 'polypeptide(L)'
;MSYVPKRALSTLIPPKVASPKAIGANPDAVRMQRVVNFYEKLPRGAAPEVKATGLLGRYQAKHFGKTPTAKPIIHVVVFLVAIGYAQNYYYHLRHHKNNAH
;
A
#
# COMPACT_ATOMS: atom_id res chain seq x y z
N MET A 1 49.79 8.03 -25.16
CA MET A 1 48.70 7.03 -25.11
C MET A 1 48.03 7.14 -23.75
N SER A 2 46.75 7.51 -23.69
CA SER A 2 45.99 7.66 -22.44
C SER A 2 45.41 6.32 -21.99
N TYR A 3 45.77 5.88 -20.78
CA TYR A 3 45.20 4.70 -20.15
C TYR A 3 43.84 5.08 -19.53
N VAL A 4 42.74 4.61 -20.10
CA VAL A 4 41.39 4.82 -19.55
C VAL A 4 40.98 3.57 -18.77
N PRO A 5 40.95 3.59 -17.42
CA PRO A 5 40.60 2.43 -16.62
C PRO A 5 39.09 2.16 -16.68
N LYS A 6 38.63 1.39 -17.69
CA LYS A 6 37.21 1.02 -17.85
C LYS A 6 36.74 -0.15 -16.96
N ARG A 7 37.61 -0.77 -16.16
CA ARG A 7 37.30 -1.99 -15.37
C ARG A 7 37.18 -1.79 -13.86
N ALA A 8 37.54 -0.62 -13.31
CA ALA A 8 37.54 -0.41 -11.85
C ALA A 8 36.13 -0.47 -11.22
N LEU A 9 35.08 -0.16 -11.98
CA LEU A 9 33.68 -0.20 -11.50
C LEU A 9 32.98 -1.54 -11.75
N SER A 10 33.60 -2.46 -12.52
CA SER A 10 32.96 -3.72 -12.91
C SER A 10 32.92 -4.76 -11.77
N THR A 11 33.68 -4.53 -10.70
CA THR A 11 33.70 -5.37 -9.48
C THR A 11 32.83 -4.79 -8.35
N LEU A 12 32.40 -3.53 -8.45
CA LEU A 12 31.54 -2.87 -7.47
C LEU A 12 30.07 -3.26 -7.64
N ILE A 13 29.66 -3.59 -8.87
CA ILE A 13 28.30 -3.97 -9.19
C ILE A 13 28.22 -5.51 -9.10
N PRO A 14 27.56 -6.08 -8.08
CA PRO A 14 27.43 -7.52 -7.98
C PRO A 14 26.68 -8.06 -9.21
N PRO A 15 27.04 -9.25 -9.72
CA PRO A 15 26.39 -9.85 -10.86
C PRO A 15 24.89 -10.01 -10.61
N LYS A 16 24.09 -10.02 -11.68
CA LYS A 16 22.64 -10.13 -11.60
C LYS A 16 22.25 -11.52 -11.08
N VAL A 17 22.16 -11.64 -9.75
CA VAL A 17 21.79 -12.85 -9.04
C VAL A 17 20.28 -13.04 -9.11
N ALA A 18 19.83 -14.25 -9.46
CA ALA A 18 18.41 -14.57 -9.58
C ALA A 18 17.63 -14.37 -8.26
N SER A 19 18.33 -14.46 -7.12
CA SER A 19 17.79 -14.20 -5.79
C SER A 19 18.95 -13.92 -4.82
N PRO A 20 19.04 -12.72 -4.23
CA PRO A 20 20.03 -12.42 -3.19
C PRO A 20 19.93 -13.37 -1.98
N LYS A 21 18.73 -13.88 -1.69
CA LYS A 21 18.46 -14.80 -0.57
C LYS A 21 18.93 -16.24 -0.82
N ALA A 22 19.21 -16.60 -2.07
CA ALA A 22 19.65 -17.95 -2.42
C ALA A 22 21.18 -18.12 -2.36
N ILE A 23 21.92 -17.03 -2.19
CA ILE A 23 23.39 -17.05 -2.12
C ILE A 23 23.78 -17.52 -0.72
N GLY A 24 24.46 -18.67 -0.63
CA GLY A 24 24.89 -19.26 0.65
C GLY A 24 23.82 -20.06 1.39
N ALA A 25 22.62 -20.20 0.84
CA ALA A 25 21.60 -21.09 1.41
C ALA A 25 22.03 -22.55 1.21
N ASN A 26 21.99 -23.36 2.27
CA ASN A 26 22.25 -24.79 2.17
C ASN A 26 21.27 -25.42 1.14
N PRO A 27 21.76 -26.09 0.07
CA PRO A 27 20.91 -26.67 -0.96
C PRO A 27 19.84 -27.63 -0.41
N ASP A 28 20.12 -28.31 0.71
CA ASP A 28 19.17 -29.22 1.34
C ASP A 28 18.05 -28.47 2.09
N ALA A 29 18.36 -27.32 2.69
CA ALA A 29 17.35 -26.44 3.28
C ALA A 29 16.42 -25.85 2.21
N VAL A 30 16.96 -25.49 1.04
CA VAL A 30 16.16 -24.99 -0.09
C VAL A 30 15.25 -26.09 -0.65
N ARG A 31 15.74 -27.33 -0.76
CA ARG A 31 14.92 -28.49 -1.16
C ARG A 31 13.80 -28.73 -0.16
N MET A 32 14.11 -28.71 1.14
CA MET A 32 13.11 -28.90 2.20
C MET A 32 12.03 -27.81 2.17
N GLN A 33 12.41 -26.54 1.99
CA GLN A 33 11.45 -25.44 1.84
C GLN A 33 10.53 -25.62 0.63
N ARG A 34 11.03 -26.15 -0.49
CA ARG A 34 10.19 -26.42 -1.67
C ARG A 34 9.16 -27.51 -1.41
N VAL A 35 9.53 -28.56 -0.69
CA VAL A 35 8.61 -29.63 -0.30
C VAL A 35 7.53 -29.11 0.65
N VAL A 36 7.92 -28.36 1.68
CA VAL A 36 6.95 -27.73 2.62
C VAL A 36 6.01 -26.79 1.87
N ASN A 37 6.55 -25.91 1.02
CA ASN A 37 5.75 -25.00 0.20
C ASN A 37 4.80 -25.73 -0.75
N PHE A 38 5.19 -26.90 -1.29
CA PHE A 38 4.34 -27.70 -2.15
C PHE A 38 3.11 -28.24 -1.39
N TYR A 39 3.32 -28.79 -0.19
CA TYR A 39 2.22 -29.29 0.64
C TYR A 39 1.38 -28.17 1.27
N GLU A 40 1.97 -27.02 1.55
CA GLU A 40 1.26 -25.84 2.02
C GLU A 40 0.32 -25.29 0.93
N LYS A 41 0.79 -25.29 -0.33
CA LYS A 41 0.06 -24.77 -1.49
C LYS A 41 -0.75 -25.81 -2.25
N LEU A 42 -0.91 -27.02 -1.72
CA LEU A 42 -1.93 -27.94 -2.22
C LEU A 42 -3.24 -27.16 -2.32
N PRO A 43 -4.05 -27.33 -3.39
CA PRO A 43 -5.26 -26.56 -3.60
C PRO A 43 -6.28 -26.86 -2.49
N ARG A 44 -6.12 -26.20 -1.35
CA ARG A 44 -7.16 -25.98 -0.36
C ARG A 44 -8.08 -25.00 -1.05
N GLY A 45 -9.37 -25.32 -1.17
CA GLY A 45 -10.34 -24.50 -1.89
C GLY A 45 -10.24 -23.01 -1.51
N ALA A 46 -10.78 -22.12 -2.36
CA ALA A 46 -10.62 -20.68 -2.22
C ALA A 46 -10.72 -20.22 -0.75
N ALA A 47 -9.67 -19.54 -0.27
CA ALA A 47 -9.62 -19.06 1.10
C ALA A 47 -10.89 -18.24 1.40
N PRO A 48 -11.55 -18.46 2.55
CA PRO A 48 -12.78 -17.75 2.86
C PRO A 48 -12.52 -16.25 2.86
N GLU A 49 -13.42 -15.51 2.22
CA GLU A 49 -13.32 -14.06 2.17
C GLU A 49 -13.30 -13.49 3.58
N VAL A 50 -12.30 -12.65 3.84
CA VAL A 50 -12.14 -11.98 5.12
C VAL A 50 -13.39 -11.13 5.34
N LYS A 51 -14.28 -11.61 6.21
CA LYS A 51 -15.48 -10.87 6.60
C LYS A 51 -15.01 -9.58 7.27
N ALA A 52 -15.33 -8.45 6.68
CA ALA A 52 -15.04 -7.15 7.24
C ALA A 52 -15.70 -7.01 8.62
N THR A 53 -14.88 -6.94 9.66
CA THR A 53 -15.30 -6.65 11.03
C THR A 53 -15.11 -5.17 11.34
N GLY A 54 -15.94 -4.63 12.24
CA GLY A 54 -15.90 -3.22 12.63
C GLY A 54 -16.48 -2.25 11.58
N LEU A 55 -16.64 -0.99 11.99
CA LEU A 55 -17.25 0.06 11.17
C LEU A 55 -16.37 0.41 9.96
N LEU A 56 -15.05 0.59 10.18
CA LEU A 56 -14.09 0.90 9.13
C LEU A 56 -13.91 -0.28 8.17
N GLY A 57 -13.86 -1.52 8.67
CA GLY A 57 -13.77 -2.70 7.83
C GLY A 57 -14.96 -2.83 6.88
N ARG A 58 -16.19 -2.56 7.37
CA ARG A 58 -17.41 -2.58 6.53
C ARG A 58 -17.37 -1.51 5.44
N TYR A 59 -16.91 -0.30 5.78
CA TYR A 59 -16.74 0.78 4.81
C TYR A 59 -15.68 0.42 3.75
N GLN A 60 -14.55 -0.16 4.18
CA GLN A 60 -13.49 -0.62 3.29
C GLN A 60 -14.00 -1.71 2.34
N ALA A 61 -14.70 -2.74 2.86
CA ALA A 61 -15.24 -3.81 2.02
C ALA A 61 -16.25 -3.29 0.99
N LYS A 62 -17.05 -2.28 1.35
CA LYS A 62 -18.06 -1.69 0.46
C LYS A 62 -17.48 -0.83 -0.67
N HIS A 63 -16.38 -0.13 -0.41
CA HIS A 63 -15.87 0.88 -1.36
C HIS A 63 -14.51 0.56 -1.98
N PHE A 64 -13.71 -0.30 -1.34
CA PHE A 64 -12.36 -0.68 -1.75
C PHE A 64 -12.19 -2.20 -1.92
N GLY A 65 -13.28 -2.97 -1.76
CA GLY A 65 -13.28 -4.41 -1.95
C GLY A 65 -13.29 -4.82 -3.42
N LYS A 66 -14.03 -5.87 -3.74
CA LYS A 66 -14.09 -6.47 -5.10
C LYS A 66 -14.60 -5.51 -6.19
N THR A 67 -15.40 -4.52 -5.81
CA THR A 67 -15.95 -3.51 -6.72
C THR A 67 -15.51 -2.11 -6.27
N PRO A 68 -14.27 -1.70 -6.59
CA PRO A 68 -13.76 -0.41 -6.17
C PRO A 68 -14.63 0.71 -6.73
N THR A 69 -15.06 1.63 -5.86
CA THR A 69 -15.92 2.75 -6.23
C THR A 69 -15.24 4.06 -5.86
N ALA A 70 -15.43 5.12 -6.66
CA ALA A 70 -14.89 6.47 -6.39
C ALA A 70 -15.58 7.24 -5.23
N LYS A 71 -16.62 6.66 -4.60
CA LYS A 71 -17.39 7.27 -3.51
C LYS A 71 -16.52 7.80 -2.33
N PRO A 72 -15.44 7.13 -1.90
CA PRO A 72 -14.57 7.66 -0.85
C PRO A 72 -13.99 9.04 -1.14
N ILE A 73 -13.68 9.33 -2.41
CA ILE A 73 -13.19 10.64 -2.83
C ILE A 73 -14.27 11.69 -2.61
N ILE A 74 -15.51 11.38 -3.01
CA ILE A 74 -16.67 12.26 -2.82
C ILE A 74 -16.92 12.49 -1.33
N HIS A 75 -16.85 11.44 -0.50
CA HIS A 75 -17.00 11.56 0.95
C HIS A 75 -15.98 12.51 1.57
N VAL A 76 -14.71 12.44 1.14
CA VAL A 76 -13.65 13.37 1.60
C VAL A 76 -13.95 14.80 1.17
N VAL A 77 -14.34 15.02 -0.08
CA VAL A 77 -14.68 16.37 -0.58
C VAL A 77 -15.84 16.97 0.22
N VAL A 78 -16.92 16.22 0.41
CA VAL A 78 -18.09 16.68 1.18
C VAL A 78 -17.70 16.98 2.63
N PHE A 79 -16.88 16.13 3.25
CA PHE A 79 -16.39 16.35 4.60
C PHE A 79 -15.58 17.66 4.73
N LEU A 80 -14.66 17.90 3.80
CA LEU A 80 -13.84 19.12 3.77
C LEU A 80 -14.68 20.38 3.55
N VAL A 81 -15.63 20.34 2.61
CA VAL A 81 -16.53 21.46 2.34
C VAL A 81 -17.41 21.77 3.57
N ALA A 82 -17.97 20.75 4.21
CA ALA A 82 -18.81 20.93 5.39
C ALA A 82 -18.03 21.57 6.55
N ILE A 83 -16.81 21.09 6.81
CA ILE A 83 -15.94 21.68 7.85
C ILE A 83 -15.54 23.10 7.49
N GLY A 84 -15.11 23.34 6.24
CA GLY A 84 -14.72 24.67 5.78
C GLY A 84 -15.87 25.67 5.90
N TYR A 85 -17.09 25.26 5.54
CA TYR A 85 -18.28 26.09 5.72
C TYR A 85 -18.59 26.35 7.20
N ALA A 86 -18.51 25.33 8.05
CA ALA A 86 -18.73 25.49 9.49
C ALA A 86 -17.72 26.46 10.13
N GLN A 87 -16.44 26.36 9.76
CA GLN A 87 -15.40 27.29 10.19
C GLN A 87 -15.67 28.70 9.68
N ASN A 88 -15.95 28.86 8.39
CA ASN A 88 -16.26 30.16 7.81
C ASN A 88 -17.49 30.79 8.48
N TYR A 89 -18.51 29.98 8.78
CA TYR A 89 -19.70 30.44 9.48
C TYR A 89 -19.39 30.91 10.90
N TYR A 90 -18.60 30.14 11.65
CA TYR A 90 -18.26 30.46 13.02
C TYR A 90 -17.39 31.72 13.13
N TYR A 91 -16.36 31.85 12.29
CA TYR A 91 -15.38 32.93 12.40
C TYR A 91 -15.76 34.20 11.63
N HIS A 92 -16.43 34.06 10.48
CA HIS A 92 -16.76 35.18 9.60
C HIS A 92 -18.28 35.40 9.58
N LEU A 93 -19.05 34.51 8.94
CA LEU A 93 -20.45 34.79 8.56
C LEU A 93 -21.37 35.16 9.73
N ARG A 94 -21.16 34.60 10.92
CA ARG A 94 -21.99 34.90 12.11
C ARG A 94 -21.83 36.34 12.62
N HIS A 95 -20.71 37.00 12.34
CA HIS A 95 -20.38 38.32 12.87
C HIS A 95 -20.68 39.47 11.89
N HIS A 96 -20.98 39.17 10.62
CA HIS A 96 -21.25 40.18 9.58
C HIS A 96 -22.42 41.13 9.87
N LYS A 97 -23.36 40.77 10.75
CA LYS A 97 -24.52 41.64 11.06
C LYS A 97 -24.28 42.59 12.24
N ASN A 98 -23.34 42.28 13.14
CA ASN A 98 -23.24 42.95 14.45
C ASN A 98 -21.91 43.67 14.71
N ASN A 99 -20.88 43.53 13.84
CA ASN A 99 -19.62 44.29 13.94
C ASN A 99 -19.07 44.60 12.55
N ALA A 100 -18.49 45.79 12.36
CA ALA A 100 -17.72 46.12 11.15
C ALA A 100 -16.38 45.35 11.16
N HIS A 101 -15.97 44.89 9.98
CA HIS A 101 -14.78 44.07 9.74
C HIS A 101 -13.47 44.74 10.17
#